data_AF-A0A1H4CMY9-F1
#
_entry.id   AF-A0A1H4CMY9-F1
#
_cell.length_a   1.000
_cell.length_b   1.000
_cell.length_c   1.000
_cell.angle_alpha   90.00
_cell.angle_beta   90.00
_cell.angle_gamma   90.00
#
_symmetry.space_group_name_H-M   'P 1'
#
loop_
_entity.id
_entity.type
_entity.pdbx_description
1 polymer ?
#
loop_
_entity_poly.entity_id
_entity_poly.type
_entity_poly.pdbx_seq_one_letter_code
_entity_poly.pdbx_strand_id
1 'polypeptide(L)'
;MKRVWIILVGLMMLFGLFGCRSEAMGGEKTKGETGTCGENITWTYDKSTKTLTFSGTGEMEAEKFMWSDYKIQKLVIGEGITSIVRNAFYSNQNLTGELVLPSTLKTIGEFAFYGCEGLTGELILPDSVEKVGDYAFTRCKGFTGIKLSKSLKEIGDEAFADFENAEGTLELPDGLEKIGRCAFIRARKLRGDLIIPDSVTSMGDWVFSECGFDGKLKLPANLEKIEYSCFNHCENFTGDLVIPDSVKDIDFHAFCGCGFDGTLTLPKGLEHIGNGGLSYMKRLKGSVVLPDSLKLMENNAFEGDECITSLKLPKNLEYICSGCFRGCNSLTGELELPESLLVIGDHAFGGTAFTGTLKLPSGLISIGQAAFSGCNGFTSIAGFPETLTHIKDSAFSVCEGLTGELVFPDGLAYVGKYAFTGCAGITKVTFGNGISSVGPDAFGKCEGLKSAEFTGAIADYYGQDEKHPSFPEGCVVNAPASAVKRMDTWKENASKAEPGKESSTSASSDFGEEREVPYYWTSALTGDEYVGEGRLADVVLLFDDNILSVKINGRELLTVNYEADMNADPEDRIVTTKGFFCRDGWIEKLSYDTGFYSDDILTGTLTKADGSTEEVHFHTGSEESLYIRLEA
;
A
#
# COMPACT_ATOMS: atom_id res chain seq x y z
N MET A 1 -8.56 -22.92 7.30
CA MET A 1 -7.54 -23.96 7.62
C MET A 1 -6.30 -23.99 6.70
N LYS A 2 -6.12 -23.07 5.73
CA LYS A 2 -4.87 -22.96 4.93
C LYS A 2 -4.03 -21.69 5.18
N ARG A 3 -4.45 -20.81 6.10
CA ARG A 3 -3.76 -19.53 6.40
C ARG A 3 -3.03 -19.46 7.75
N VAL A 4 -3.00 -20.56 8.51
CA VAL A 4 -2.25 -20.64 9.79
C VAL A 4 -0.80 -21.09 9.58
N TRP A 5 -0.40 -21.50 8.38
CA TRP A 5 0.98 -21.95 8.11
C TRP A 5 1.96 -20.85 7.67
N ILE A 6 1.49 -19.71 7.13
CA ILE A 6 2.38 -18.66 6.59
C ILE A 6 2.90 -17.73 7.69
N ILE A 7 2.13 -17.51 8.76
CA ILE A 7 2.56 -16.72 9.92
C ILE A 7 3.43 -17.56 10.90
N LEU A 8 3.37 -18.89 10.82
CA LEU A 8 4.28 -19.79 11.54
C LEU A 8 5.63 -20.00 10.84
N VAL A 9 5.78 -19.65 9.56
CA VAL A 9 7.08 -19.72 8.84
C VAL A 9 7.88 -18.42 8.95
N GLY A 10 7.22 -17.26 9.09
CA GLY A 10 7.90 -15.97 9.32
C GLY A 10 8.46 -15.78 10.73
N LEU A 11 7.82 -16.36 11.77
CA LEU A 11 8.24 -16.21 13.17
C LEU A 11 9.09 -17.37 13.73
N MET A 12 9.36 -18.42 12.93
CA MET A 12 10.42 -19.41 13.22
C MET A 12 11.80 -18.98 12.70
N MET A 13 11.94 -17.78 12.11
CA MET A 13 13.21 -17.26 11.58
C MET A 13 14.07 -16.47 12.59
N LEU A 14 13.76 -16.52 13.89
CA LEU A 14 14.53 -15.83 14.94
C LEU A 14 15.04 -16.68 16.11
N PHE A 15 14.87 -18.01 16.05
CA PHE A 15 15.59 -18.94 16.94
C PHE A 15 16.27 -20.05 16.15
N GLY A 16 17.39 -19.69 15.51
CA GLY A 16 18.43 -20.66 15.21
C GLY A 16 19.07 -21.12 16.51
N LEU A 17 18.46 -22.08 17.20
CA LEU A 17 19.03 -22.87 18.30
C LEU A 17 18.07 -24.02 18.68
N PHE A 18 17.81 -24.93 17.75
CA PHE A 18 17.49 -26.31 18.13
C PHE A 18 18.45 -27.24 17.40
N GLY A 19 19.56 -27.53 18.08
CA GLY A 19 20.34 -28.72 17.78
C GLY A 19 19.39 -29.91 17.89
N CYS A 20 19.08 -30.52 16.74
CA CYS A 20 18.40 -31.79 16.71
C CYS A 20 19.34 -32.81 17.34
N ARG A 21 19.17 -33.05 18.64
CA ARG A 21 19.77 -34.17 19.36
C ARG A 21 19.17 -35.43 18.72
N SER A 22 19.92 -36.06 17.83
CA SER A 22 19.60 -37.40 17.37
C SER A 22 19.67 -38.34 18.57
N GLU A 23 18.55 -38.92 18.96
CA GLU A 23 18.56 -40.09 19.83
C GLU A 23 19.38 -41.18 19.14
N ALA A 24 20.49 -41.52 19.77
CA ALA A 24 21.33 -42.62 19.37
C ALA A 24 20.56 -43.94 19.55
N MET A 25 20.18 -44.56 18.43
CA MET A 25 19.94 -45.98 18.37
C MET A 25 20.84 -46.61 17.30
N GLY A 26 21.98 -47.12 17.80
CA GLY A 26 22.60 -48.37 17.42
C GLY A 26 22.77 -48.69 15.92
N GLY A 27 23.98 -48.43 15.42
CA GLY A 27 24.52 -49.06 14.23
C GLY A 27 25.42 -48.12 13.44
N GLU A 28 26.74 -48.22 13.63
CA GLU A 28 27.72 -47.63 12.70
C GLU A 28 27.48 -48.20 11.30
N LYS A 29 26.68 -47.49 10.48
CA LYS A 29 26.76 -47.64 9.03
C LYS A 29 28.03 -46.94 8.60
N THR A 30 29.02 -47.72 8.21
CA THR A 30 30.20 -47.21 7.50
C THR A 30 29.74 -46.33 6.33
N LYS A 31 30.27 -45.11 6.29
CA LYS A 31 30.03 -44.14 5.21
C LYS A 31 30.39 -44.78 3.86
N GLY A 32 29.39 -45.10 3.06
CA GLY A 32 29.62 -45.59 1.69
C GLY A 32 30.34 -44.50 0.89
N GLU A 33 31.36 -44.87 0.13
CA GLU A 33 32.00 -43.97 -0.85
C GLU A 33 31.31 -44.07 -2.22
N THR A 34 30.32 -44.95 -2.35
CA THR A 34 29.56 -45.18 -3.59
C THR A 34 28.12 -45.61 -3.26
N GLY A 35 27.18 -45.36 -4.16
CA GLY A 35 25.81 -45.85 -4.07
C GLY A 35 25.02 -45.65 -5.36
N THR A 36 23.71 -45.82 -5.28
CA THR A 36 22.77 -45.62 -6.39
C THR A 36 21.89 -44.39 -6.15
N CYS A 37 21.26 -43.89 -7.21
CA CYS A 37 20.21 -42.88 -7.18
C CYS A 37 19.15 -43.31 -8.21
N GLY A 38 18.35 -44.32 -7.85
CA GLY A 38 17.51 -45.03 -8.80
C GLY A 38 18.24 -46.14 -9.57
N GLU A 39 17.60 -46.66 -10.62
CA GLU A 39 18.10 -47.86 -11.32
C GLU A 39 19.35 -47.59 -12.18
N ASN A 40 19.42 -46.42 -12.82
CA ASN A 40 20.39 -46.14 -13.89
C ASN A 40 21.45 -45.10 -13.52
N ILE A 41 21.44 -44.61 -12.28
CA ILE A 41 22.37 -43.60 -11.80
C ILE A 41 23.08 -44.13 -10.55
N THR A 42 24.38 -43.94 -10.53
CA THR A 42 25.26 -44.22 -9.41
C THR A 42 25.91 -42.93 -8.92
N TRP A 43 26.32 -42.89 -7.66
CA TRP A 43 27.12 -41.81 -7.12
C TRP A 43 28.40 -42.35 -6.49
N THR A 44 29.43 -41.50 -6.48
CA THR A 44 30.73 -41.76 -5.83
C THR A 44 31.18 -40.52 -5.06
N TYR A 45 31.82 -40.71 -3.92
CA TYR A 45 32.37 -39.65 -3.09
C TYR A 45 33.86 -39.88 -2.86
N ASP A 46 34.69 -39.04 -3.47
CA ASP A 46 36.13 -39.03 -3.26
C ASP A 46 36.48 -38.19 -2.02
N LYS A 47 36.93 -38.86 -0.95
CA LYS A 47 37.31 -38.21 0.32
C LYS A 47 38.49 -37.26 0.19
N SER A 48 39.40 -37.50 -0.76
CA SER A 48 40.63 -36.72 -0.93
C SER A 48 40.34 -35.37 -1.59
N THR A 49 39.52 -35.38 -2.64
CA THR A 49 39.09 -34.18 -3.37
C THR A 49 37.80 -33.58 -2.82
N LYS A 50 37.08 -34.31 -1.96
CA LYS A 50 35.76 -33.96 -1.44
C LYS A 50 34.73 -33.76 -2.56
N THR A 51 34.85 -34.56 -3.61
CA THR A 51 33.98 -34.50 -4.78
C THR A 51 32.88 -35.55 -4.67
N LEU A 52 31.61 -35.12 -4.78
CA LEU A 52 30.47 -36.02 -4.98
C LEU A 52 30.11 -36.02 -6.46
N THR A 53 30.21 -37.18 -7.12
CA THR A 53 29.97 -37.34 -8.55
C THR A 53 28.82 -38.31 -8.79
N PHE A 54 27.81 -37.88 -9.53
CA PHE A 54 26.76 -38.73 -10.08
C PHE A 54 27.11 -39.16 -11.50
N SER A 55 26.82 -40.40 -11.87
CA SER A 55 27.14 -40.97 -13.18
C SER A 55 26.06 -41.97 -13.60
N GLY A 56 25.70 -41.95 -14.88
CA GLY A 56 24.62 -42.77 -15.41
C GLY A 56 23.78 -41.99 -16.41
N THR A 57 22.60 -42.51 -16.71
CA THR A 57 21.69 -41.87 -17.68
C THR A 57 20.26 -41.87 -17.15
N GLY A 58 19.50 -40.83 -17.49
CA GLY A 58 18.08 -40.74 -17.14
C GLY A 58 17.81 -39.75 -16.01
N GLU A 59 16.77 -40.00 -15.24
CA GLU A 59 16.27 -39.09 -14.21
C GLU A 59 16.81 -39.48 -12.83
N MET A 60 17.20 -38.50 -12.02
CA MET A 60 17.50 -38.78 -10.61
C MET A 60 16.21 -39.22 -9.90
N GLU A 61 16.25 -40.35 -9.20
CA GLU A 61 15.10 -40.83 -8.42
C GLU A 61 15.14 -40.31 -6.98
N ALA A 62 13.95 -40.08 -6.41
CA ALA A 62 13.81 -39.61 -5.02
C ALA A 62 14.24 -40.71 -4.04
N GLU A 63 15.48 -40.65 -3.58
CA GLU A 63 15.96 -41.42 -2.43
C GLU A 63 15.94 -40.57 -1.16
N LYS A 64 16.01 -41.20 0.01
CA LYS A 64 16.21 -40.47 1.27
C LYS A 64 17.63 -39.90 1.26
N PHE A 65 17.80 -38.71 0.67
CA PHE A 65 19.09 -38.07 0.47
C PHE A 65 19.75 -37.74 1.81
N MET A 66 20.87 -38.43 2.12
CA MET A 66 21.64 -38.25 3.35
C MET A 66 23.02 -37.65 3.03
N TRP A 67 23.04 -36.44 2.45
CA TRP A 67 24.29 -35.75 2.13
C TRP A 67 24.90 -35.00 3.32
N SER A 68 24.12 -34.81 4.39
CA SER A 68 24.54 -34.11 5.61
C SER A 68 25.81 -34.69 6.24
N ASP A 69 26.11 -35.95 5.98
CA ASP A 69 27.31 -36.57 6.52
C ASP A 69 28.56 -36.19 5.70
N TYR A 70 28.45 -35.85 4.41
CA TYR A 70 29.58 -35.66 3.51
C TYR A 70 30.02 -34.19 3.44
N LYS A 71 31.33 -33.92 3.56
CA LYS A 71 31.90 -32.59 3.34
C LYS A 71 32.18 -32.41 1.86
N ILE A 72 31.24 -31.85 1.11
CA ILE A 72 31.33 -31.76 -0.35
C ILE A 72 31.91 -30.38 -0.73
N GLN A 73 33.01 -30.36 -1.49
CA GLN A 73 33.62 -29.13 -2.04
C GLN A 73 33.40 -28.98 -3.55
N LYS A 74 32.96 -30.06 -4.21
CA LYS A 74 32.59 -30.10 -5.61
C LYS A 74 31.46 -31.11 -5.79
N LEU A 75 30.35 -30.68 -6.38
CA LEU A 75 29.24 -31.55 -6.78
C LEU A 75 29.21 -31.63 -8.30
N VAL A 76 29.32 -32.84 -8.83
CA VAL A 76 29.29 -33.12 -10.27
C VAL A 76 28.05 -33.95 -10.58
N ILE A 77 27.11 -33.37 -11.30
CA ILE A 77 26.02 -34.10 -11.94
C ILE A 77 26.52 -34.51 -13.32
N GLY A 78 26.75 -35.81 -13.52
CA GLY A 78 27.42 -36.34 -14.71
C GLY A 78 26.57 -36.30 -15.99
N GLU A 79 27.24 -36.33 -17.14
CA GLU A 79 26.59 -36.40 -18.44
C GLU A 79 25.70 -37.63 -18.58
N GLY A 80 24.56 -37.45 -19.26
CA GLY A 80 23.50 -38.45 -19.40
C GLY A 80 22.33 -38.25 -18.43
N ILE A 81 22.54 -37.51 -17.33
CA ILE A 81 21.49 -37.20 -16.35
C ILE A 81 20.63 -36.05 -16.88
N THR A 82 19.31 -36.27 -16.87
CA THR A 82 18.31 -35.40 -17.50
C THR A 82 17.44 -34.65 -16.50
N SER A 83 17.39 -35.05 -15.24
CA SER A 83 16.67 -34.30 -14.20
C SER A 83 17.34 -34.41 -12.84
N ILE A 84 17.21 -33.34 -12.05
CA ILE A 84 17.52 -33.33 -10.62
C ILE A 84 16.17 -33.31 -9.89
N VAL A 85 15.92 -34.29 -9.04
CA VAL A 85 14.63 -34.44 -8.37
C VAL A 85 14.44 -33.45 -7.22
N ARG A 86 13.18 -33.33 -6.77
CA ARG A 86 12.81 -32.52 -5.61
C ARG A 86 13.66 -32.86 -4.39
N ASN A 87 14.08 -31.83 -3.65
CA ASN A 87 14.86 -31.94 -2.41
C ASN A 87 16.22 -32.65 -2.54
N ALA A 88 16.77 -32.86 -3.74
CA ALA A 88 17.98 -33.65 -3.96
C ALA A 88 19.15 -33.28 -3.03
N PHE A 89 19.35 -31.99 -2.76
CA PHE A 89 20.40 -31.44 -1.89
C PHE A 89 19.85 -30.47 -0.84
N TYR A 90 18.58 -30.61 -0.46
CA TYR A 90 17.87 -29.68 0.43
C TYR A 90 18.66 -29.33 1.70
N SER A 91 18.84 -28.02 1.92
CA SER A 91 19.47 -27.39 3.07
C SER A 91 20.83 -28.00 3.44
N ASN A 92 21.60 -28.47 2.45
CA ASN A 92 22.87 -29.11 2.71
C ASN A 92 23.98 -28.09 3.01
N GLN A 93 24.18 -27.81 4.30
CA GLN A 93 25.22 -26.90 4.80
C GLN A 93 26.66 -27.41 4.59
N ASN A 94 26.82 -28.69 4.27
CA ASN A 94 28.12 -29.27 3.96
C ASN A 94 28.42 -29.32 2.46
N LEU A 95 27.47 -28.92 1.61
CA LEU A 95 27.70 -28.68 0.19
C LEU A 95 28.29 -27.28 0.02
N THR A 96 29.60 -27.26 -0.22
CA THR A 96 30.39 -26.05 -0.41
C THR A 96 31.07 -26.08 -1.78
N GLY A 97 31.45 -24.93 -2.32
CA GLY A 97 32.28 -24.87 -3.52
C GLY A 97 31.51 -25.00 -4.83
N GLU A 98 32.02 -25.80 -5.76
CA GLU A 98 31.60 -25.79 -7.17
C GLU A 98 30.42 -26.74 -7.45
N LEU A 99 29.45 -26.28 -8.23
CA LEU A 99 28.39 -27.10 -8.82
C LEU A 99 28.63 -27.25 -10.32
N VAL A 100 28.70 -28.49 -10.81
CA VAL A 100 28.83 -28.82 -12.23
C VAL A 100 27.57 -29.54 -12.70
N LEU A 101 26.85 -28.92 -13.65
CA LEU A 101 25.64 -29.44 -14.27
C LEU A 101 25.93 -29.95 -15.69
N PRO A 102 25.31 -31.06 -16.14
CA PRO A 102 25.61 -31.66 -17.43
C PRO A 102 24.81 -31.00 -18.56
N SER A 103 25.36 -31.02 -19.77
CA SER A 103 24.70 -30.50 -20.98
C SER A 103 23.41 -31.23 -21.36
N THR A 104 23.14 -32.38 -20.74
CA THR A 104 21.94 -33.21 -20.93
C THR A 104 20.80 -32.87 -19.96
N LEU A 105 21.01 -31.99 -18.97
CA LEU A 105 20.04 -31.66 -17.94
C LEU A 105 18.83 -30.87 -18.49
N LYS A 106 17.62 -31.37 -18.26
CA LYS A 106 16.36 -30.77 -18.70
C LYS A 106 15.61 -30.04 -17.60
N THR A 107 15.56 -30.62 -16.40
CA THR A 107 14.75 -30.08 -15.31
C THR A 107 15.50 -30.09 -13.98
N ILE A 108 15.25 -29.04 -13.19
CA ILE A 108 15.71 -28.95 -11.80
C ILE A 108 14.46 -28.90 -10.92
N GLY A 109 14.34 -29.87 -10.03
CA GLY A 109 13.15 -30.07 -9.20
C GLY A 109 12.99 -29.01 -8.12
N GLU A 110 11.77 -28.96 -7.58
CA GLU A 110 11.39 -28.13 -6.45
C GLU A 110 12.38 -28.30 -5.27
N PHE A 111 12.81 -27.22 -4.63
CA PHE A 111 13.71 -27.27 -3.47
C PHE A 111 15.06 -28.01 -3.68
N ALA A 112 15.47 -28.32 -4.92
CA ALA A 112 16.61 -29.19 -5.20
C ALA A 112 17.91 -28.76 -4.50
N PHE A 113 18.18 -27.47 -4.39
CA PHE A 113 19.35 -26.87 -3.75
C PHE A 113 18.97 -25.81 -2.70
N TYR A 114 17.72 -25.80 -2.22
CA TYR A 114 17.25 -24.82 -1.25
C TYR A 114 18.21 -24.72 -0.06
N GLY A 115 18.64 -23.51 0.31
CA GLY A 115 19.50 -23.29 1.47
C GLY A 115 20.91 -23.89 1.36
N CYS A 116 21.38 -24.26 0.15
CA CYS A 116 22.78 -24.62 -0.08
C CYS A 116 23.66 -23.36 -0.12
N GLU A 117 23.79 -22.66 1.01
CA GLU A 117 24.48 -21.37 1.14
C GLU A 117 25.98 -21.44 0.82
N GLY A 118 26.59 -22.62 0.96
CA GLY A 118 28.02 -22.84 0.72
C GLY A 118 28.42 -22.99 -0.75
N LEU A 119 27.47 -23.14 -1.68
CA LEU A 119 27.77 -23.18 -3.11
C LEU A 119 28.29 -21.82 -3.58
N THR A 120 29.33 -21.83 -4.41
CA THR A 120 30.07 -20.61 -4.81
C THR A 120 30.31 -20.57 -6.32
N GLY A 121 30.77 -19.42 -6.80
CA GLY A 121 31.06 -19.20 -8.22
C GLY A 121 29.84 -18.77 -9.00
N GLU A 122 29.91 -18.85 -10.32
CA GLU A 122 28.79 -18.54 -11.20
C GLU A 122 27.89 -19.76 -11.35
N LEU A 123 26.58 -19.61 -11.12
CA LEU A 123 25.59 -20.63 -11.44
C LEU A 123 25.34 -20.62 -12.95
N ILE A 124 25.79 -21.67 -13.64
CA ILE A 124 25.58 -21.81 -15.08
C ILE A 124 24.54 -22.91 -15.32
N LEU A 125 23.34 -22.52 -15.75
CA LEU A 125 22.33 -23.46 -16.21
C LEU A 125 22.64 -23.88 -17.66
N PRO A 126 22.85 -25.18 -17.94
CA PRO A 126 23.09 -25.65 -19.30
C PRO A 126 21.94 -25.28 -20.25
N ASP A 127 22.26 -24.97 -21.51
CA ASP A 127 21.29 -24.51 -22.55
C ASP A 127 20.14 -25.52 -22.82
N SER A 128 20.23 -26.74 -22.30
CA SER A 128 19.20 -27.77 -22.37
C SER A 128 18.14 -27.69 -21.27
N VAL A 129 18.37 -26.94 -20.18
CA VAL A 129 17.44 -26.80 -19.07
C VAL A 129 16.21 -26.01 -19.52
N GLU A 130 15.04 -26.61 -19.40
CA GLU A 130 13.76 -26.06 -19.84
C GLU A 130 12.91 -25.56 -18.65
N LYS A 131 13.15 -26.09 -17.44
CA LYS A 131 12.39 -25.72 -16.24
C LYS A 131 13.25 -25.76 -14.97
N VAL A 132 13.11 -24.72 -14.15
CA VAL A 132 13.61 -24.67 -12.78
C VAL A 132 12.40 -24.61 -11.84
N GLY A 133 12.29 -25.59 -10.94
CA GLY A 133 11.17 -25.73 -10.03
C GLY A 133 11.16 -24.72 -8.89
N ASP A 134 10.04 -24.66 -8.18
CA ASP A 134 9.86 -23.72 -7.08
C ASP A 134 10.94 -23.95 -6.01
N TYR A 135 11.45 -22.86 -5.46
CA TYR A 135 12.45 -22.84 -4.41
C TYR A 135 13.79 -23.53 -4.74
N ALA A 136 14.05 -23.87 -6.01
CA ALA A 136 15.16 -24.73 -6.39
C ALA A 136 16.52 -24.24 -5.87
N PHE A 137 16.78 -22.94 -5.91
CA PHE A 137 18.03 -22.32 -5.43
C PHE A 137 17.79 -21.22 -4.38
N THR A 138 16.61 -21.13 -3.77
CA THR A 138 16.35 -20.13 -2.73
C THR A 138 17.42 -20.18 -1.65
N ARG A 139 17.94 -19.03 -1.23
CA ARG A 139 19.01 -18.92 -0.22
C ARG A 139 20.32 -19.61 -0.62
N CYS A 140 20.60 -19.83 -1.91
CA CYS A 140 21.95 -20.17 -2.38
C CYS A 140 22.85 -18.92 -2.42
N LYS A 141 23.08 -18.31 -1.25
CA LYS A 141 23.70 -16.98 -1.13
C LYS A 141 25.16 -16.90 -1.57
N GLY A 142 25.87 -18.03 -1.70
CA GLY A 142 27.29 -18.03 -2.07
C GLY A 142 27.56 -17.88 -3.58
N PHE A 143 26.54 -18.02 -4.45
CA PHE A 143 26.71 -17.78 -5.88
C PHE A 143 27.02 -16.30 -6.15
N THR A 144 28.02 -16.06 -6.99
CA THR A 144 28.52 -14.72 -7.36
C THR A 144 28.03 -14.26 -8.74
N GLY A 145 27.26 -15.08 -9.44
CA GLY A 145 26.67 -14.74 -10.74
C GLY A 145 25.70 -15.83 -11.19
N ILE A 146 24.91 -15.54 -12.22
CA ILE A 146 23.92 -16.46 -12.79
C ILE A 146 23.88 -16.33 -14.32
N LYS A 147 23.90 -17.48 -15.00
CA LYS A 147 23.61 -17.62 -16.43
C LYS A 147 22.46 -18.58 -16.61
N LEU A 148 21.36 -18.07 -17.15
CA LEU A 148 20.17 -18.87 -17.44
C LEU A 148 20.34 -19.64 -18.74
N SER A 149 19.61 -20.75 -18.85
CA SER A 149 19.53 -21.56 -20.06
C SER A 149 18.77 -20.83 -21.16
N LYS A 150 19.27 -20.90 -22.40
CA LYS A 150 18.54 -20.35 -23.56
C LYS A 150 17.23 -21.07 -23.89
N SER A 151 17.07 -22.31 -23.44
CA SER A 151 15.83 -23.09 -23.64
C SER A 151 14.84 -22.96 -22.48
N LEU A 152 15.13 -22.14 -21.47
CA LEU A 152 14.31 -22.04 -20.27
C LEU A 152 12.91 -21.48 -20.61
N LYS A 153 11.88 -22.20 -20.19
CA LYS A 153 10.46 -21.87 -20.40
C LYS A 153 9.77 -21.39 -19.15
N GLU A 154 10.14 -21.97 -18.00
CA GLU A 154 9.50 -21.68 -16.72
C GLU A 154 10.54 -21.55 -15.61
N ILE A 155 10.42 -20.46 -14.84
CA ILE A 155 11.08 -20.26 -13.56
C ILE A 155 10.01 -20.37 -12.47
N GLY A 156 10.21 -21.29 -11.54
CA GLY A 156 9.30 -21.52 -10.42
C GLY A 156 9.31 -20.41 -9.37
N ASP A 157 8.37 -20.48 -8.44
CA ASP A 157 8.25 -19.53 -7.33
C ASP A 157 9.52 -19.56 -6.47
N GLU A 158 10.06 -18.39 -6.11
CA GLU A 158 11.25 -18.22 -5.27
C GLU A 158 12.52 -18.95 -5.78
N ALA A 159 12.54 -19.41 -7.04
CA ALA A 159 13.57 -20.28 -7.57
C ALA A 159 15.01 -19.74 -7.39
N PHE A 160 15.20 -18.42 -7.51
CA PHE A 160 16.47 -17.72 -7.29
C PHE A 160 16.36 -16.60 -6.23
N ALA A 161 15.43 -16.74 -5.29
CA ALA A 161 15.28 -15.80 -4.19
C ALA A 161 16.55 -15.75 -3.33
N ASP A 162 16.92 -14.55 -2.88
CA ASP A 162 18.08 -14.28 -2.02
C ASP A 162 19.44 -14.54 -2.68
N PHE A 163 19.54 -14.30 -3.98
CA PHE A 163 20.80 -14.23 -4.73
C PHE A 163 21.56 -12.92 -4.43
N GLU A 164 21.76 -12.63 -3.14
CA GLU A 164 22.28 -11.35 -2.63
C GLU A 164 23.73 -11.06 -3.08
N ASN A 165 24.51 -12.09 -3.41
CA ASN A 165 25.88 -11.97 -3.89
C ASN A 165 26.04 -12.12 -5.41
N ALA A 166 24.97 -12.46 -6.14
CA ALA A 166 25.04 -12.64 -7.58
C ALA A 166 25.24 -11.29 -8.27
N GLU A 167 26.40 -11.12 -8.90
CA GLU A 167 26.81 -9.93 -9.63
C GLU A 167 26.64 -10.14 -11.15
N GLY A 168 26.68 -9.04 -11.91
CA GLY A 168 26.57 -9.06 -13.37
C GLY A 168 25.16 -8.79 -13.88
N THR A 169 24.95 -9.05 -15.17
CA THR A 169 23.68 -8.81 -15.87
C THR A 169 22.79 -10.06 -15.84
N LEU A 170 21.48 -9.86 -15.73
CA LEU A 170 20.50 -10.94 -15.86
C LEU A 170 19.96 -10.99 -17.28
N GLU A 171 20.32 -12.02 -18.03
CA GLU A 171 19.78 -12.27 -19.37
C GLU A 171 18.62 -13.27 -19.28
N LEU A 172 17.39 -12.77 -19.43
CA LEU A 172 16.19 -13.62 -19.55
C LEU A 172 16.08 -14.13 -21.00
N PRO A 173 15.87 -15.44 -21.23
CA PRO A 173 15.86 -16.00 -22.58
C PRO A 173 14.58 -15.66 -23.36
N ASP A 174 14.70 -15.42 -24.66
CA ASP A 174 13.60 -15.02 -25.57
C ASP A 174 12.39 -15.97 -25.59
N GLY A 175 12.58 -17.22 -25.15
CA GLY A 175 11.54 -18.24 -25.11
C GLY A 175 10.84 -18.37 -23.75
N LEU A 176 11.17 -17.55 -22.75
CA LEU A 176 10.66 -17.64 -21.39
C LEU A 176 9.17 -17.27 -21.33
N GLU A 177 8.34 -18.14 -20.78
CA GLU A 177 6.87 -17.97 -20.80
C GLU A 177 6.33 -17.54 -19.42
N LYS A 178 6.94 -18.04 -18.34
CA LYS A 178 6.47 -17.83 -16.96
C LYS A 178 7.61 -17.56 -15.99
N ILE A 179 7.42 -16.56 -15.13
CA ILE A 179 8.30 -16.24 -13.99
C ILE A 179 7.49 -16.29 -12.71
N GLY A 180 7.84 -17.20 -11.80
CA GLY A 180 7.13 -17.42 -10.54
C GLY A 180 7.26 -16.27 -9.54
N ARG A 181 6.38 -16.30 -8.54
CA ARG A 181 6.36 -15.34 -7.43
C ARG A 181 7.72 -15.25 -6.75
N CYS A 182 8.21 -14.06 -6.44
CA CYS A 182 9.48 -13.82 -5.76
C CYS A 182 10.72 -14.46 -6.44
N ALA A 183 10.67 -14.83 -7.73
CA ALA A 183 11.71 -15.64 -8.34
C ALA A 183 13.13 -15.06 -8.22
N PHE A 184 13.29 -13.74 -8.22
CA PHE A 184 14.58 -13.04 -8.09
C PHE A 184 14.61 -12.03 -6.93
N ILE A 185 13.70 -12.15 -5.96
CA ILE A 185 13.62 -11.21 -4.84
C ILE A 185 14.98 -11.08 -4.13
N ARG A 186 15.35 -9.84 -3.76
CA ARG A 186 16.61 -9.51 -3.08
C ARG A 186 17.89 -9.89 -3.83
N ALA A 187 17.85 -10.01 -5.16
CA ALA A 187 19.05 -10.09 -6.00
C ALA A 187 19.73 -8.71 -6.17
N ARG A 188 20.18 -8.13 -5.05
CA ARG A 188 20.62 -6.73 -4.90
C ARG A 188 21.91 -6.38 -5.66
N LYS A 189 22.64 -7.37 -6.16
CA LYS A 189 23.92 -7.20 -6.86
C LYS A 189 23.85 -7.41 -8.37
N LEU A 190 22.70 -7.82 -8.90
CA LEU A 190 22.46 -7.80 -10.34
C LEU A 190 22.42 -6.35 -10.82
N ARG A 191 22.99 -6.10 -12.00
CA ARG A 191 23.20 -4.77 -12.61
C ARG A 191 22.81 -4.81 -14.08
N GLY A 192 22.84 -3.64 -14.73
CA GLY A 192 22.49 -3.45 -16.12
C GLY A 192 20.98 -3.33 -16.37
N ASP A 193 20.62 -3.38 -17.65
CA ASP A 193 19.23 -3.35 -18.10
C ASP A 193 18.51 -4.63 -17.68
N LEU A 194 17.22 -4.50 -17.31
CA LEU A 194 16.31 -5.62 -17.17
C LEU A 194 15.40 -5.66 -18.40
N ILE A 195 15.64 -6.63 -19.27
CA ILE A 195 14.82 -6.85 -20.48
C ILE A 195 13.96 -8.09 -20.24
N ILE A 196 12.67 -7.88 -19.98
CA ILE A 196 11.70 -8.98 -19.87
C ILE A 196 11.19 -9.28 -21.29
N PRO A 197 11.35 -10.51 -21.81
CA PRO A 197 11.03 -10.82 -23.20
C PRO A 197 9.52 -10.84 -23.43
N ASP A 198 9.10 -10.52 -24.66
CA ASP A 198 7.69 -10.43 -25.05
C ASP A 198 6.95 -11.78 -25.02
N SER A 199 7.69 -12.89 -24.86
CA SER A 199 7.17 -14.24 -24.64
C SER A 199 6.61 -14.45 -23.23
N VAL A 200 6.99 -13.61 -22.26
CA VAL A 200 6.50 -13.73 -20.88
C VAL A 200 5.04 -13.29 -20.84
N THR A 201 4.17 -14.24 -20.51
CA THR A 201 2.71 -14.03 -20.43
C THR A 201 2.18 -14.13 -18.99
N SER A 202 3.02 -14.57 -18.05
CA SER A 202 2.70 -14.68 -16.64
C SER A 202 3.91 -14.33 -15.78
N MET A 203 3.76 -13.32 -14.92
CA MET A 203 4.69 -13.02 -13.84
C MET A 203 3.96 -13.18 -12.50
N GLY A 204 4.69 -13.56 -11.47
CA GLY A 204 4.17 -13.63 -10.11
C GLY A 204 4.36 -12.31 -9.35
N ASP A 205 3.85 -12.27 -8.13
CA ASP A 205 4.07 -11.14 -7.23
C ASP A 205 5.55 -11.05 -6.78
N TRP A 206 6.06 -9.86 -6.46
CA TRP A 206 7.42 -9.61 -5.94
C TRP A 206 8.60 -10.13 -6.78
N VAL A 207 8.43 -10.47 -8.06
CA VAL A 207 9.44 -11.19 -8.86
C VAL A 207 10.83 -10.56 -8.78
N PHE A 208 10.93 -9.24 -8.96
CA PHE A 208 12.18 -8.48 -8.96
C PHE A 208 12.25 -7.51 -7.78
N SER A 209 11.47 -7.73 -6.71
CA SER A 209 11.49 -6.85 -5.55
C SER A 209 12.90 -6.80 -4.95
N GLU A 210 13.37 -5.59 -4.65
CA GLU A 210 14.68 -5.31 -4.07
C GLU A 210 15.87 -5.77 -4.94
N CYS A 211 15.70 -5.82 -6.27
CA CYS A 211 16.80 -6.08 -7.19
C CYS A 211 17.66 -4.84 -7.44
N GLY A 212 18.94 -5.07 -7.77
CA GLY A 212 19.94 -4.00 -7.88
C GLY A 212 20.12 -3.37 -9.26
N PHE A 213 19.22 -3.62 -10.21
CA PHE A 213 19.37 -3.17 -11.61
C PHE A 213 19.59 -1.66 -11.69
N ASP A 214 20.62 -1.24 -12.41
CA ASP A 214 21.03 0.16 -12.58
C ASP A 214 20.90 0.67 -14.03
N GLY A 215 20.37 -0.17 -14.93
CA GLY A 215 20.04 0.17 -16.31
C GLY A 215 18.55 0.49 -16.52
N LYS A 216 18.08 0.30 -17.75
CA LYS A 216 16.69 0.51 -18.17
C LYS A 216 15.84 -0.73 -17.94
N LEU A 217 14.52 -0.53 -17.78
CA LEU A 217 13.52 -1.59 -17.76
C LEU A 217 12.79 -1.67 -19.11
N LYS A 218 12.72 -2.87 -19.70
CA LYS A 218 11.79 -3.20 -20.79
C LYS A 218 10.77 -4.23 -20.29
N LEU A 219 9.50 -3.82 -20.26
CA LEU A 219 8.37 -4.69 -19.94
C LEU A 219 7.85 -5.42 -21.21
N PRO A 220 7.20 -6.60 -21.07
CA PRO A 220 6.59 -7.31 -22.20
C PRO A 220 5.45 -6.51 -22.82
N ALA A 221 5.39 -6.44 -24.15
CA ALA A 221 4.40 -5.63 -24.87
C ALA A 221 2.94 -6.11 -24.75
N ASN A 222 2.71 -7.36 -24.32
CA ASN A 222 1.39 -7.98 -24.22
C ASN A 222 0.91 -8.16 -22.77
N LEU A 223 1.57 -7.51 -21.81
CA LEU A 223 1.23 -7.64 -20.40
C LEU A 223 -0.11 -6.94 -20.11
N GLU A 224 -1.07 -7.64 -19.49
CA GLU A 224 -2.37 -7.04 -19.12
C GLU A 224 -2.34 -6.38 -17.74
N LYS A 225 -1.45 -6.83 -16.85
CA LYS A 225 -1.35 -6.40 -15.45
C LYS A 225 0.11 -6.42 -15.00
N ILE A 226 0.48 -5.45 -14.17
CA ILE A 226 1.75 -5.46 -13.43
C ILE A 226 1.43 -5.87 -11.99
N GLU A 227 2.08 -6.93 -11.54
CA GLU A 227 1.75 -7.67 -10.33
C GLU A 227 2.17 -6.96 -9.03
N TYR A 228 1.62 -7.46 -7.91
CA TYR A 228 1.87 -6.93 -6.57
C TYR A 228 3.38 -6.83 -6.31
N SER A 229 3.86 -5.62 -6.00
CA SER A 229 5.26 -5.34 -5.63
C SER A 229 6.32 -5.90 -6.59
N CYS A 230 5.98 -6.13 -7.87
CA CYS A 230 6.86 -6.83 -8.83
C CYS A 230 8.25 -6.21 -8.93
N PHE A 231 8.36 -4.88 -8.85
CA PHE A 231 9.62 -4.11 -8.88
C PHE A 231 9.85 -3.26 -7.62
N ASN A 232 9.18 -3.57 -6.51
CA ASN A 232 9.28 -2.75 -5.29
C ASN A 232 10.74 -2.62 -4.81
N HIS A 233 11.17 -1.40 -4.50
CA HIS A 233 12.54 -1.05 -4.08
C HIS A 233 13.64 -1.46 -5.08
N CYS A 234 13.35 -1.43 -6.39
CA CYS A 234 14.39 -1.38 -7.43
C CYS A 234 14.95 0.05 -7.57
N GLU A 235 15.70 0.49 -6.56
CA GLU A 235 16.10 1.89 -6.34
C GLU A 235 17.08 2.46 -7.37
N ASN A 236 17.70 1.61 -8.19
CA ASN A 236 18.80 2.02 -9.06
C ASN A 236 18.42 2.15 -10.54
N PHE A 237 17.21 1.74 -10.96
CA PHE A 237 16.80 1.85 -12.36
C PHE A 237 17.05 3.26 -12.92
N THR A 238 17.35 3.36 -14.21
CA THR A 238 17.58 4.62 -14.91
C THR A 238 16.71 4.74 -16.15
N GLY A 239 16.59 5.96 -16.68
CA GLY A 239 15.80 6.25 -17.86
C GLY A 239 14.30 6.37 -17.59
N ASP A 240 13.52 6.28 -18.68
CA ASP A 240 12.07 6.39 -18.65
C ASP A 240 11.42 5.11 -18.11
N LEU A 241 10.32 5.28 -17.37
CA LEU A 241 9.38 4.21 -17.07
C LEU A 241 8.25 4.25 -18.12
N VAL A 242 8.29 3.30 -19.06
CA VAL A 242 7.27 3.14 -20.10
C VAL A 242 6.43 1.91 -19.79
N ILE A 243 5.18 2.14 -19.39
CA ILE A 243 4.22 1.08 -19.16
C ILE A 243 3.56 0.69 -20.51
N PRO A 244 3.55 -0.60 -20.91
CA PRO A 244 2.98 -1.03 -22.19
C PRO A 244 1.50 -0.68 -22.35
N ASP A 245 1.08 -0.35 -23.58
CA ASP A 245 -0.31 0.04 -23.93
C ASP A 245 -1.37 -1.04 -23.59
N SER A 246 -0.97 -2.30 -23.45
CA SER A 246 -1.86 -3.42 -23.07
C SER A 246 -2.21 -3.46 -21.59
N VAL A 247 -1.42 -2.80 -20.72
CA VAL A 247 -1.59 -2.87 -19.27
C VAL A 247 -2.83 -2.09 -18.85
N LYS A 248 -3.71 -2.75 -18.09
CA LYS A 248 -4.94 -2.18 -17.51
C LYS A 248 -4.85 -1.97 -16.00
N ASP A 249 -3.94 -2.67 -15.34
CA ASP A 249 -3.85 -2.75 -13.88
C ASP A 249 -2.37 -2.66 -13.45
N ILE A 250 -2.04 -1.66 -12.63
CA ILE A 250 -0.78 -1.58 -11.89
C ILE A 250 -1.13 -1.85 -10.43
N ASP A 251 -0.70 -2.99 -9.90
CA ASP A 251 -1.10 -3.43 -8.56
C ASP A 251 -0.32 -2.73 -7.42
N PHE A 252 -0.71 -3.06 -6.19
CA PHE A 252 -0.14 -2.56 -4.94
C PHE A 252 1.40 -2.58 -4.94
N HIS A 253 2.01 -1.43 -4.69
CA HIS A 253 3.45 -1.23 -4.60
C HIS A 253 4.28 -1.70 -5.82
N ALA A 254 3.66 -1.92 -6.98
CA ALA A 254 4.32 -2.49 -8.17
C ALA A 254 5.68 -1.82 -8.50
N PHE A 255 5.76 -0.49 -8.40
CA PHE A 255 6.97 0.31 -8.62
C PHE A 255 7.38 1.16 -7.41
N CYS A 256 6.84 0.89 -6.22
CA CYS A 256 7.14 1.67 -5.02
C CYS A 256 8.66 1.72 -4.78
N GLY A 257 9.23 2.92 -4.65
CA GLY A 257 10.65 3.13 -4.40
C GLY A 257 11.58 2.88 -5.58
N CYS A 258 11.07 2.85 -6.82
CA CYS A 258 11.91 2.65 -8.01
C CYS A 258 12.78 3.88 -8.38
N GLY A 259 13.96 3.61 -8.93
CA GLY A 259 15.02 4.60 -9.18
C GLY A 259 14.91 5.48 -10.42
N PHE A 260 13.87 5.31 -11.26
CA PHE A 260 13.78 5.92 -12.59
C PHE A 260 14.05 7.43 -12.58
N ASP A 261 14.90 7.92 -13.50
CA ASP A 261 15.33 9.33 -13.56
C ASP A 261 14.97 10.06 -14.87
N GLY A 262 14.22 9.38 -15.74
CA GLY A 262 13.55 9.93 -16.91
C GLY A 262 12.08 10.28 -16.64
N THR A 263 11.23 10.00 -17.60
CA THR A 263 9.79 10.32 -17.60
C THR A 263 8.91 9.09 -17.38
N LEU A 264 7.65 9.31 -16.96
CA LEU A 264 6.63 8.26 -16.84
C LEU A 264 5.67 8.33 -18.03
N THR A 265 5.48 7.20 -18.71
CA THR A 265 4.43 7.01 -19.72
C THR A 265 3.44 5.96 -19.26
N LEU A 266 2.21 6.39 -18.98
CA LEU A 266 1.08 5.52 -18.63
C LEU A 266 0.28 5.13 -19.88
N PRO A 267 -0.31 3.92 -19.93
CA PRO A 267 -1.06 3.47 -21.09
C PRO A 267 -2.42 4.17 -21.15
N LYS A 268 -2.90 4.46 -22.37
CA LYS A 268 -4.18 5.16 -22.57
C LYS A 268 -5.40 4.35 -22.11
N GLY A 269 -5.24 3.04 -21.94
CA GLY A 269 -6.28 2.12 -21.48
C GLY A 269 -6.14 1.70 -20.02
N LEU A 270 -5.26 2.35 -19.23
CA LEU A 270 -5.09 2.03 -17.81
C LEU A 270 -6.41 2.24 -17.06
N GLU A 271 -6.84 1.24 -16.31
CA GLU A 271 -8.10 1.30 -15.56
C GLU A 271 -7.87 1.40 -14.05
N HIS A 272 -6.74 0.90 -13.55
CA HIS A 272 -6.46 0.79 -12.13
C HIS A 272 -4.99 1.10 -11.77
N ILE A 273 -4.80 1.87 -10.70
CA ILE A 273 -3.52 1.99 -9.98
C ILE A 273 -3.79 1.65 -8.50
N GLY A 274 -3.20 0.56 -8.04
CA GLY A 274 -3.31 0.07 -6.67
C GLY A 274 -2.49 0.88 -5.68
N ASN A 275 -2.70 0.62 -4.38
CA ASN A 275 -2.13 1.43 -3.32
C ASN A 275 -0.60 1.46 -3.38
N GLY A 276 -0.05 2.68 -3.40
CA GLY A 276 1.37 2.96 -3.61
C GLY A 276 1.99 2.37 -4.87
N GLY A 277 1.19 2.07 -5.90
CA GLY A 277 1.69 1.41 -7.12
C GLY A 277 2.83 2.16 -7.82
N LEU A 278 2.86 3.48 -7.69
CA LEU A 278 3.85 4.41 -8.26
C LEU A 278 4.37 5.39 -7.17
N SER A 279 4.54 4.94 -5.93
CA SER A 279 5.00 5.82 -4.84
C SER A 279 6.52 5.86 -4.68
N TYR A 280 7.02 6.90 -4.04
CA TYR A 280 8.41 7.10 -3.65
C TYR A 280 9.41 7.01 -4.82
N MET A 281 8.99 7.40 -6.03
CA MET A 281 9.87 7.49 -7.20
C MET A 281 10.64 8.80 -7.20
N LYS A 282 11.61 8.89 -6.28
CA LYS A 282 12.31 10.14 -5.91
C LYS A 282 13.10 10.83 -7.02
N ARG A 283 13.34 10.16 -8.14
CA ARG A 283 14.15 10.68 -9.26
C ARG A 283 13.33 10.91 -10.53
N LEU A 284 12.07 10.47 -10.57
CA LEU A 284 11.23 10.52 -11.75
C LEU A 284 10.89 11.98 -12.09
N LYS A 285 11.10 12.38 -13.35
CA LYS A 285 10.98 13.77 -13.79
C LYS A 285 9.79 13.98 -14.71
N GLY A 286 9.40 15.24 -14.82
CA GLY A 286 8.46 15.71 -15.84
C GLY A 286 7.02 15.71 -15.37
N SER A 287 6.11 15.55 -16.33
CA SER A 287 4.67 15.65 -16.11
C SER A 287 4.05 14.27 -15.96
N VAL A 288 3.22 14.10 -14.94
CA VAL A 288 2.35 12.92 -14.79
C VAL A 288 1.02 13.23 -15.47
N VAL A 289 0.72 12.48 -16.54
CA VAL A 289 -0.56 12.57 -17.25
C VAL A 289 -1.35 11.31 -16.98
N LEU A 290 -2.39 11.43 -16.15
CA LEU A 290 -3.29 10.33 -15.86
C LEU A 290 -4.28 10.13 -17.02
N PRO A 291 -4.53 8.88 -17.45
CA PRO A 291 -5.39 8.61 -18.60
C PRO A 291 -6.88 8.76 -18.24
N ASP A 292 -7.69 9.22 -19.21
CA ASP A 292 -9.15 9.37 -19.06
C ASP A 292 -9.88 8.02 -18.83
N SER A 293 -9.22 6.89 -19.09
CA SER A 293 -9.73 5.54 -18.82
C SER A 293 -9.64 5.10 -17.36
N LEU A 294 -8.90 5.83 -16.52
CA LEU A 294 -8.62 5.44 -15.14
C LEU A 294 -9.92 5.43 -14.33
N LYS A 295 -10.32 4.25 -13.85
CA LYS A 295 -11.57 4.02 -13.11
C LYS A 295 -11.36 4.09 -11.60
N LEU A 296 -10.22 3.59 -11.13
CA LEU A 296 -9.88 3.50 -9.73
C LEU A 296 -8.42 3.85 -9.53
N MET A 297 -8.17 4.67 -8.52
CA MET A 297 -6.84 4.94 -7.99
C MET A 297 -6.92 4.78 -6.47
N GLU A 298 -6.15 3.85 -5.94
CA GLU A 298 -6.10 3.57 -4.50
C GLU A 298 -5.09 4.47 -3.78
N ASN A 299 -5.09 4.42 -2.45
CA ASN A 299 -4.35 5.34 -1.60
C ASN A 299 -2.85 5.38 -1.93
N ASN A 300 -2.23 6.53 -1.70
CA ASN A 300 -0.78 6.75 -1.81
C ASN A 300 -0.20 6.47 -3.21
N ALA A 301 -1.01 6.42 -4.27
CA ALA A 301 -0.59 6.01 -5.61
C ALA A 301 0.71 6.69 -6.12
N PHE A 302 0.92 7.97 -5.80
CA PHE A 302 2.12 8.76 -6.11
C PHE A 302 2.74 9.40 -4.85
N GLU A 303 2.51 8.85 -3.66
CA GLU A 303 3.06 9.42 -2.41
C GLU A 303 4.59 9.52 -2.48
N GLY A 304 5.15 10.66 -2.11
CA GLY A 304 6.60 10.83 -1.99
C GLY A 304 7.34 10.90 -3.33
N ASP A 305 6.64 11.17 -4.43
CA ASP A 305 7.27 11.43 -5.73
C ASP A 305 7.90 12.84 -5.74
N GLU A 306 9.14 12.90 -5.30
CA GLU A 306 9.83 14.17 -4.98
C GLU A 306 10.24 14.99 -6.22
N CYS A 307 10.24 14.43 -7.45
CA CYS A 307 10.79 15.09 -8.66
C CYS A 307 9.78 15.34 -9.81
N ILE A 308 8.53 14.90 -9.69
CA ILE A 308 7.49 15.21 -10.68
C ILE A 308 7.09 16.69 -10.57
N THR A 309 6.99 17.40 -11.69
CA THR A 309 6.84 18.87 -11.70
C THR A 309 5.47 19.35 -12.15
N SER A 310 4.70 18.50 -12.82
CA SER A 310 3.38 18.84 -13.36
C SER A 310 2.46 17.64 -13.27
N LEU A 311 1.17 17.91 -13.06
CA LEU A 311 0.12 16.91 -12.95
C LEU A 311 -1.04 17.26 -13.88
N LYS A 312 -1.52 16.28 -14.64
CA LYS A 312 -2.77 16.36 -15.39
C LYS A 312 -3.72 15.25 -14.94
N LEU A 313 -4.83 15.65 -14.33
CA LEU A 313 -5.87 14.75 -13.85
C LEU A 313 -6.85 14.35 -14.98
N PRO A 314 -7.49 13.18 -14.90
CA PRO A 314 -8.55 12.76 -15.83
C PRO A 314 -9.77 13.67 -15.72
N LYS A 315 -10.43 13.95 -16.85
CA LYS A 315 -11.55 14.92 -16.87
C LYS A 315 -12.80 14.50 -16.12
N ASN A 316 -13.00 13.18 -15.97
CA ASN A 316 -14.18 12.59 -15.33
C ASN A 316 -13.84 12.01 -13.95
N LEU A 317 -12.73 12.43 -13.34
CA LEU A 317 -12.34 11.96 -12.01
C LEU A 317 -13.31 12.53 -10.97
N GLU A 318 -13.99 11.66 -10.23
CA GLU A 318 -14.95 12.03 -9.18
C GLU A 318 -14.31 12.04 -7.77
N TYR A 319 -13.19 11.32 -7.60
CA TYR A 319 -12.53 11.12 -6.31
C TYR A 319 -11.01 11.16 -6.46
N ILE A 320 -10.33 11.89 -5.58
CA ILE A 320 -8.88 11.78 -5.37
C ILE A 320 -8.66 11.02 -4.06
N CYS A 321 -7.90 9.93 -4.12
CA CYS A 321 -7.66 9.04 -2.99
C CYS A 321 -6.76 9.64 -1.91
N SER A 322 -6.75 8.99 -0.73
CA SER A 322 -5.94 9.44 0.39
C SER A 322 -4.45 9.33 0.06
N GLY A 323 -3.68 10.37 0.40
CA GLY A 323 -2.23 10.42 0.23
C GLY A 323 -1.75 10.41 -1.22
N CYS A 324 -2.65 10.52 -2.20
CA CYS A 324 -2.36 10.33 -3.62
C CYS A 324 -1.08 11.03 -4.11
N PHE A 325 -0.91 12.31 -3.77
CA PHE A 325 0.24 13.14 -4.12
C PHE A 325 0.89 13.75 -2.87
N ARG A 326 0.75 13.09 -1.71
CA ARG A 326 1.35 13.56 -0.46
C ARG A 326 2.88 13.57 -0.62
N GLY A 327 3.53 14.65 -0.19
CA GLY A 327 5.00 14.77 -0.27
C GLY A 327 5.54 14.94 -1.69
N CYS A 328 4.69 15.17 -2.70
CA CYS A 328 5.11 15.51 -4.05
C CYS A 328 5.58 16.96 -4.11
N ASN A 329 6.68 17.26 -3.43
CA ASN A 329 7.13 18.61 -3.12
C ASN A 329 7.61 19.40 -4.36
N SER A 330 7.79 18.75 -5.50
CA SER A 330 8.14 19.40 -6.77
C SER A 330 6.94 19.72 -7.66
N LEU A 331 5.73 19.22 -7.34
CA LEU A 331 4.52 19.60 -8.06
C LEU A 331 4.26 21.08 -7.84
N THR A 332 4.36 21.87 -8.91
CA THR A 332 4.28 23.34 -8.87
C THR A 332 3.42 23.89 -10.00
N GLY A 333 3.32 25.22 -10.12
CA GLY A 333 2.40 25.89 -11.03
C GLY A 333 0.97 25.92 -10.50
N GLU A 334 -0.02 26.14 -11.36
CA GLU A 334 -1.43 26.10 -10.97
C GLU A 334 -1.93 24.65 -10.89
N LEU A 335 -2.69 24.32 -9.85
CA LEU A 335 -3.39 23.05 -9.73
C LEU A 335 -4.72 23.11 -10.50
N GLU A 336 -4.87 22.27 -11.52
CA GLU A 336 -6.11 22.09 -12.27
C GLU A 336 -6.89 20.87 -11.75
N LEU A 337 -8.00 21.12 -11.04
CA LEU A 337 -8.95 20.09 -10.60
C LEU A 337 -10.08 19.91 -11.62
N PRO A 338 -10.53 18.68 -11.93
CA PRO A 338 -11.63 18.46 -12.86
C PRO A 338 -12.99 18.85 -12.23
N GLU A 339 -13.89 19.42 -13.02
CA GLU A 339 -15.23 19.84 -12.55
C GLU A 339 -16.12 18.68 -12.06
N SER A 340 -15.82 17.44 -12.46
CA SER A 340 -16.51 16.24 -11.96
C SER A 340 -16.12 15.85 -10.53
N LEU A 341 -15.07 16.46 -9.97
CA LEU A 341 -14.51 16.05 -8.69
C LEU A 341 -15.46 16.39 -7.53
N LEU A 342 -15.85 15.36 -6.78
CA LEU A 342 -16.77 15.46 -5.65
C LEU A 342 -16.04 15.44 -4.31
N VAL A 343 -14.92 14.71 -4.21
CA VAL A 343 -14.22 14.51 -2.93
C VAL A 343 -12.71 14.50 -3.13
N ILE A 344 -12.01 15.25 -2.26
CA ILE A 344 -10.56 15.21 -2.11
C ILE A 344 -10.24 14.42 -0.82
N GLY A 345 -9.52 13.33 -0.95
CA GLY A 345 -9.16 12.43 0.15
C GLY A 345 -8.15 13.01 1.15
N ASP A 346 -7.98 12.33 2.27
CA ASP A 346 -7.09 12.75 3.35
C ASP A 346 -5.63 12.78 2.85
N HIS A 347 -4.89 13.84 3.16
CA HIS A 347 -3.50 14.06 2.74
C HIS A 347 -3.26 14.13 1.22
N ALA A 348 -4.31 14.17 0.38
CA ALA A 348 -4.21 14.01 -1.08
C ALA A 348 -3.12 14.85 -1.76
N PHE A 349 -2.93 16.11 -1.34
CA PHE A 349 -1.94 17.05 -1.85
C PHE A 349 -1.00 17.60 -0.76
N GLY A 350 -0.97 16.97 0.43
CA GLY A 350 -0.20 17.48 1.56
C GLY A 350 1.28 17.62 1.21
N GLY A 351 1.86 18.80 1.42
CA GLY A 351 3.27 19.11 1.12
C GLY A 351 3.58 19.45 -0.34
N THR A 352 2.58 19.57 -1.23
CA THR A 352 2.83 19.97 -2.61
C THR A 352 3.24 21.46 -2.73
N ALA A 353 3.98 21.81 -3.77
CA ALA A 353 4.47 23.16 -4.03
C ALA A 353 3.65 23.91 -5.11
N PHE A 354 2.37 23.56 -5.27
CA PHE A 354 1.44 24.27 -6.15
C PHE A 354 1.31 25.73 -5.71
N THR A 355 1.09 26.61 -6.67
CA THR A 355 1.13 28.06 -6.50
C THR A 355 -0.13 28.74 -7.03
N GLY A 356 -0.30 30.02 -6.69
CA GLY A 356 -1.35 30.86 -7.25
C GLY A 356 -2.68 30.69 -6.51
N THR A 357 -3.80 30.76 -7.23
CA THR A 357 -5.14 30.65 -6.66
C THR A 357 -5.65 29.23 -6.79
N LEU A 358 -6.00 28.59 -5.67
CA LEU A 358 -6.65 27.28 -5.67
C LEU A 358 -8.09 27.41 -6.16
N LYS A 359 -8.40 26.79 -7.30
CA LYS A 359 -9.74 26.72 -7.88
C LYS A 359 -10.39 25.40 -7.49
N LEU A 360 -11.40 25.47 -6.61
CA LEU A 360 -12.18 24.31 -6.20
C LEU A 360 -13.33 24.08 -7.21
N PRO A 361 -13.61 22.82 -7.61
CA PRO A 361 -14.66 22.53 -8.57
C PRO A 361 -16.05 22.77 -7.96
N SER A 362 -17.00 23.16 -8.81
CA SER A 362 -18.33 23.62 -8.39
C SER A 362 -19.18 22.56 -7.68
N GLY A 363 -18.91 21.27 -7.93
CA GLY A 363 -19.59 20.12 -7.31
C GLY A 363 -18.87 19.52 -6.11
N LEU A 364 -17.78 20.10 -5.62
CA LEU A 364 -17.00 19.55 -4.52
C LEU A 364 -17.82 19.51 -3.22
N ILE A 365 -17.88 18.34 -2.58
CA ILE A 365 -18.67 18.07 -1.37
C ILE A 365 -17.80 18.10 -0.12
N SER A 366 -16.57 17.56 -0.18
CA SER A 366 -15.72 17.39 1.00
C SER A 366 -14.23 17.53 0.68
N ILE A 367 -13.50 18.13 1.63
CA ILE A 367 -12.04 18.20 1.67
C ILE A 367 -11.54 17.39 2.86
N GLY A 368 -10.69 16.41 2.58
CA GLY A 368 -10.17 15.44 3.54
C GLY A 368 -9.19 16.02 4.58
N GLN A 369 -8.91 15.22 5.61
CA GLN A 369 -7.97 15.57 6.67
C GLN A 369 -6.60 15.85 6.07
N ALA A 370 -5.98 16.97 6.41
CA ALA A 370 -4.66 17.38 5.91
C ALA A 370 -4.52 17.38 4.37
N ALA A 371 -5.62 17.44 3.61
CA ALA A 371 -5.63 17.32 2.15
C ALA A 371 -4.66 18.29 1.44
N PHE A 372 -4.52 19.50 1.95
CA PHE A 372 -3.61 20.54 1.46
C PHE A 372 -2.62 21.00 2.54
N SER A 373 -2.40 20.22 3.62
CA SER A 373 -1.50 20.65 4.69
C SER A 373 -0.09 20.91 4.15
N GLY A 374 0.55 22.02 4.53
CA GLY A 374 1.88 22.38 4.06
C GLY A 374 1.95 22.90 2.62
N CYS A 375 0.82 23.15 1.95
CA CYS A 375 0.78 23.72 0.60
C CYS A 375 1.06 25.23 0.61
N ASN A 376 2.30 25.61 0.88
CA ASN A 376 2.71 27.00 1.11
C ASN A 376 2.67 27.92 -0.12
N GLY A 377 2.58 27.37 -1.34
CA GLY A 377 2.57 28.18 -2.56
C GLY A 377 1.20 28.78 -2.92
N PHE A 378 0.09 28.24 -2.40
CA PHE A 378 -1.23 28.82 -2.65
C PHE A 378 -1.36 30.16 -1.94
N THR A 379 -1.81 31.17 -2.69
CA THR A 379 -1.95 32.56 -2.20
C THR A 379 -3.38 32.92 -1.81
N SER A 380 -4.35 32.21 -2.39
CA SER A 380 -5.79 32.44 -2.23
C SER A 380 -6.57 31.19 -2.65
N ILE A 381 -7.84 31.11 -2.23
CA ILE A 381 -8.81 30.12 -2.70
C ILE A 381 -9.89 30.89 -3.49
N ALA A 382 -10.21 30.44 -4.70
CA ALA A 382 -11.20 31.07 -5.59
C ALA A 382 -12.64 30.80 -5.14
N GLY A 383 -12.98 31.20 -3.92
CA GLY A 383 -14.24 30.87 -3.29
C GLY A 383 -14.36 29.38 -2.96
N PHE A 384 -15.25 29.08 -2.03
CA PHE A 384 -15.65 27.72 -1.70
C PHE A 384 -16.98 27.41 -2.42
N PRO A 385 -17.15 26.21 -3.00
CA PRO A 385 -18.37 25.88 -3.72
C PRO A 385 -19.56 25.68 -2.78
N GLU A 386 -20.77 26.05 -3.21
CA GLU A 386 -21.99 25.95 -2.40
C GLU A 386 -22.35 24.52 -1.97
N THR A 387 -21.83 23.51 -2.67
CA THR A 387 -21.99 22.09 -2.35
C THR A 387 -21.08 21.60 -1.22
N LEU A 388 -20.09 22.41 -0.82
CA LEU A 388 -19.10 22.01 0.18
C LEU A 388 -19.75 21.95 1.56
N THR A 389 -19.74 20.77 2.16
CA THR A 389 -20.36 20.52 3.47
C THR A 389 -19.32 20.35 4.58
N HIS A 390 -18.10 19.88 4.24
CA HIS A 390 -17.07 19.54 5.23
C HIS A 390 -15.67 20.00 4.79
N ILE A 391 -14.97 20.66 5.71
CA ILE A 391 -13.52 20.86 5.68
C ILE A 391 -12.96 20.12 6.90
N LYS A 392 -12.28 18.99 6.70
CA LYS A 392 -11.81 18.14 7.80
C LYS A 392 -10.56 18.71 8.50
N ASP A 393 -10.15 18.01 9.56
CA ASP A 393 -9.01 18.35 10.40
C ASP A 393 -7.74 18.65 9.61
N SER A 394 -7.05 19.73 9.96
CA SER A 394 -5.80 20.15 9.35
C SER A 394 -5.82 20.35 7.83
N ALA A 395 -7.00 20.40 7.16
CA ALA A 395 -7.12 20.40 5.71
C ALA A 395 -6.19 21.38 4.98
N PHE A 396 -6.02 22.59 5.52
CA PHE A 396 -5.13 23.66 5.04
C PHE A 396 -4.10 24.06 6.12
N SER A 397 -3.78 23.17 7.06
CA SER A 397 -2.81 23.42 8.12
C SER A 397 -1.44 23.77 7.54
N VAL A 398 -0.83 24.86 8.03
CA VAL A 398 0.46 25.41 7.60
C VAL A 398 0.46 25.71 6.10
N CYS A 399 -0.60 26.31 5.58
CA CYS A 399 -0.60 26.93 4.25
C CYS A 399 -0.25 28.42 4.40
N GLU A 400 1.02 28.73 4.68
CA GLU A 400 1.46 30.08 5.06
C GLU A 400 1.27 31.12 3.95
N GLY A 401 1.22 30.68 2.68
CA GLY A 401 0.95 31.54 1.54
C GLY A 401 -0.49 32.06 1.46
N LEU A 402 -1.46 31.40 2.12
CA LEU A 402 -2.86 31.81 2.06
C LEU A 402 -3.05 33.16 2.74
N THR A 403 -3.55 34.14 1.98
CA THR A 403 -3.74 35.52 2.45
C THR A 403 -5.15 36.03 2.18
N GLY A 404 -5.52 37.10 2.89
CA GLY A 404 -6.75 37.85 2.62
C GLY A 404 -7.99 37.27 3.31
N GLU A 405 -9.13 37.31 2.64
CA GLU A 405 -10.42 36.94 3.24
C GLU A 405 -10.89 35.57 2.75
N LEU A 406 -11.42 34.76 3.67
CA LEU A 406 -12.12 33.52 3.33
C LEU A 406 -13.63 33.69 3.55
N VAL A 407 -14.42 33.34 2.53
CA VAL A 407 -15.89 33.36 2.60
C VAL A 407 -16.39 31.93 2.40
N PHE A 408 -16.88 31.32 3.47
CA PHE A 408 -17.43 29.97 3.47
C PHE A 408 -18.90 29.98 3.03
N PRO A 409 -19.37 28.94 2.30
CA PRO A 409 -20.71 28.90 1.73
C PRO A 409 -21.76 28.62 2.81
N ASP A 410 -23.04 28.86 2.48
CA ASP A 410 -24.15 28.62 3.40
C ASP A 410 -24.32 27.13 3.73
N GLY A 411 -23.93 26.22 2.84
CA GLY A 411 -24.02 24.78 3.04
C GLY A 411 -22.92 24.15 3.89
N LEU A 412 -21.88 24.91 4.29
CA LEU A 412 -20.75 24.35 5.05
C LEU A 412 -21.17 24.07 6.49
N ALA A 413 -21.17 22.80 6.88
CA ALA A 413 -21.56 22.35 8.22
C ALA A 413 -20.38 22.28 9.19
N TYR A 414 -19.18 21.94 8.72
CA TYR A 414 -18.07 21.62 9.61
C TYR A 414 -16.72 22.17 9.12
N VAL A 415 -15.99 22.81 10.03
CA VAL A 415 -14.56 23.14 9.89
C VAL A 415 -13.79 22.44 11.00
N GLY A 416 -12.88 21.54 10.63
CA GLY A 416 -12.19 20.65 11.56
C GLY A 416 -11.12 21.27 12.43
N LYS A 417 -10.63 20.46 13.38
CA LYS A 417 -9.53 20.80 14.28
C LYS A 417 -8.30 21.18 13.46
N TYR A 418 -7.64 22.29 13.80
CA TYR A 418 -6.45 22.78 13.07
C TYR A 418 -6.65 23.07 11.56
N ALA A 419 -7.89 23.12 11.04
CA ALA A 419 -8.16 23.14 9.60
C ALA A 419 -7.36 24.19 8.82
N PHE A 420 -7.16 25.39 9.36
CA PHE A 420 -6.38 26.49 8.80
C PHE A 420 -5.26 26.94 9.75
N THR A 421 -4.83 26.09 10.68
CA THR A 421 -3.79 26.49 11.65
C THR A 421 -2.52 26.96 10.94
N GLY A 422 -1.89 28.02 11.40
CA GLY A 422 -0.66 28.56 10.79
C GLY A 422 -0.84 29.27 9.44
N CYS A 423 -2.08 29.48 8.96
CA CYS A 423 -2.33 30.33 7.79
C CYS A 423 -2.20 31.83 8.15
N ALA A 424 -0.98 32.28 8.41
CA ALA A 424 -0.69 33.58 9.03
C ALA A 424 -1.18 34.79 8.22
N GLY A 425 -1.37 34.65 6.90
CA GLY A 425 -1.81 35.72 6.01
C GLY A 425 -3.32 35.98 5.96
N ILE A 426 -4.15 35.08 6.49
CA ILE A 426 -5.61 35.23 6.47
C ILE A 426 -6.00 36.37 7.42
N THR A 427 -6.72 37.36 6.91
CA THR A 427 -7.11 38.56 7.66
C THR A 427 -8.55 38.56 8.17
N LYS A 428 -9.43 37.84 7.49
CA LYS A 428 -10.87 37.78 7.81
C LYS A 428 -11.46 36.45 7.37
N VAL A 429 -12.39 35.93 8.17
CA VAL A 429 -13.21 34.78 7.79
C VAL A 429 -14.69 35.13 7.92
N THR A 430 -15.51 34.67 6.97
CA THR A 430 -16.97 34.82 6.99
C THR A 430 -17.61 33.45 6.85
N PHE A 431 -18.45 33.09 7.80
CA PHE A 431 -19.23 31.85 7.81
C PHE A 431 -20.66 32.12 7.36
N GLY A 432 -21.13 31.26 6.45
CA GLY A 432 -22.52 31.19 6.03
C GLY A 432 -23.47 30.72 7.15
N ASN A 433 -24.73 30.50 6.78
CA ASN A 433 -25.79 30.19 7.73
C ASN A 433 -25.79 28.74 8.26
N GLY A 434 -25.15 27.79 7.56
CA GLY A 434 -25.23 26.36 7.87
C GLY A 434 -24.14 25.81 8.78
N ILE A 435 -23.23 26.65 9.30
CA ILE A 435 -22.11 26.20 10.11
C ILE A 435 -22.58 25.60 11.45
N SER A 436 -22.26 24.33 11.65
CA SER A 436 -22.61 23.55 12.85
C SER A 436 -21.47 23.48 13.87
N SER A 437 -20.22 23.49 13.41
CA SER A 437 -19.07 23.39 14.30
C SER A 437 -17.81 23.98 13.68
N VAL A 438 -17.03 24.64 14.53
CA VAL A 438 -15.65 25.05 14.22
C VAL A 438 -14.74 24.41 15.28
N GLY A 439 -13.87 23.52 14.83
CA GLY A 439 -13.03 22.69 15.66
C GLY A 439 -11.99 23.50 16.46
N PRO A 440 -11.42 22.90 17.53
CA PRO A 440 -10.35 23.51 18.31
C PRO A 440 -9.15 23.91 17.44
N ASP A 441 -8.55 25.08 17.70
CA ASP A 441 -7.43 25.64 16.94
C ASP A 441 -7.63 25.67 15.40
N ALA A 442 -8.87 25.64 14.89
CA ALA A 442 -9.14 25.68 13.46
C ALA A 442 -8.41 26.84 12.75
N PHE A 443 -8.32 28.00 13.39
CA PHE A 443 -7.54 29.16 12.93
C PHE A 443 -6.40 29.51 13.92
N GLY A 444 -5.92 28.54 14.70
CA GLY A 444 -4.80 28.73 15.61
C GLY A 444 -3.57 29.23 14.83
N LYS A 445 -2.76 30.12 15.41
CA LYS A 445 -1.58 30.73 14.75
C LYS A 445 -1.88 31.47 13.41
N CYS A 446 -3.14 31.83 13.13
CA CYS A 446 -3.47 32.77 12.05
C CYS A 446 -3.22 34.22 12.50
N GLU A 447 -1.95 34.63 12.61
CA GLU A 447 -1.57 35.93 13.20
C GLU A 447 -2.19 37.16 12.52
N GLY A 448 -2.52 37.06 11.23
CA GLY A 448 -3.20 38.11 10.48
C GLY A 448 -4.70 38.23 10.75
N LEU A 449 -5.34 37.25 11.40
CA LEU A 449 -6.79 37.13 11.47
C LEU A 449 -7.38 38.14 12.46
N LYS A 450 -8.00 39.19 11.92
CA LYS A 450 -8.54 40.31 12.71
C LYS A 450 -10.01 40.13 13.07
N SER A 451 -10.78 39.44 12.22
CA SER A 451 -12.21 39.27 12.45
C SER A 451 -12.78 37.98 11.87
N ALA A 452 -13.72 37.38 12.60
CA ALA A 452 -14.57 36.30 12.14
C ALA A 452 -16.03 36.77 12.14
N GLU A 453 -16.75 36.61 11.03
CA GLU A 453 -18.15 37.02 10.88
C GLU A 453 -19.04 35.80 10.65
N PHE A 454 -20.06 35.63 11.49
CA PHE A 454 -21.13 34.66 11.28
C PHE A 454 -22.33 35.40 10.71
N THR A 455 -22.87 34.93 9.59
CA THR A 455 -24.04 35.56 8.95
C THR A 455 -25.37 35.01 9.49
N GLY A 456 -25.35 33.78 10.03
CA GLY A 456 -26.51 33.06 10.52
C GLY A 456 -26.49 32.73 12.01
N ALA A 457 -27.43 31.87 12.41
CA ALA A 457 -27.44 31.28 13.74
C ALA A 457 -26.25 30.32 13.90
N ILE A 458 -25.84 30.16 15.15
CA ILE A 458 -24.65 29.43 15.54
C ILE A 458 -25.08 28.12 16.22
N ALA A 459 -24.47 27.00 15.84
CA ALA A 459 -24.62 25.72 16.53
C ALA A 459 -23.72 25.59 17.78
N ASP A 460 -24.04 24.61 18.61
CA ASP A 460 -23.70 24.56 20.05
C ASP A 460 -22.20 24.36 20.40
N TYR A 461 -21.33 24.08 19.42
CA TYR A 461 -19.91 23.76 19.65
C TYR A 461 -18.95 24.69 18.87
N TYR A 462 -18.41 25.67 19.59
CA TYR A 462 -17.17 26.36 19.23
C TYR A 462 -16.07 25.87 20.14
N GLY A 463 -15.10 25.13 19.59
CA GLY A 463 -13.95 24.53 20.30
C GLY A 463 -13.79 25.01 21.75
N GLN A 464 -14.58 24.43 22.65
CA GLN A 464 -14.76 24.89 24.04
C GLN A 464 -13.56 24.55 24.93
N ASP A 465 -12.41 24.29 24.32
CA ASP A 465 -11.19 24.00 25.04
C ASP A 465 -10.49 25.32 25.35
N GLU A 466 -10.50 25.73 26.63
CA GLU A 466 -9.75 26.89 27.12
C GLU A 466 -8.26 26.85 26.74
N LYS A 467 -7.72 25.66 26.40
CA LYS A 467 -6.34 25.47 25.94
C LYS A 467 -6.17 25.65 24.43
N HIS A 468 -7.23 25.50 23.64
CA HIS A 468 -7.17 25.41 22.16
C HIS A 468 -8.32 26.18 21.49
N PRO A 469 -8.39 27.52 21.64
CA PRO A 469 -9.45 28.32 21.04
C PRO A 469 -9.42 28.25 19.51
N SER A 470 -10.59 28.15 18.87
CA SER A 470 -10.71 28.07 17.41
C SER A 470 -10.15 29.29 16.68
N PHE A 471 -10.05 30.45 17.34
CA PHE A 471 -9.56 31.72 16.78
C PHE A 471 -8.39 32.26 17.62
N PRO A 472 -7.44 32.97 16.98
CA PRO A 472 -6.30 33.54 17.69
C PRO A 472 -6.71 34.70 18.62
N GLU A 473 -5.87 34.98 19.61
CA GLU A 473 -6.07 36.10 20.52
C GLU A 473 -6.18 37.43 19.75
N GLY A 474 -7.15 38.27 20.12
CA GLY A 474 -7.40 39.56 19.46
C GLY A 474 -8.28 39.51 18.22
N CYS A 475 -8.66 38.32 17.72
CA CYS A 475 -9.66 38.19 16.67
C CYS A 475 -11.05 38.62 17.17
N VAL A 476 -11.70 39.53 16.45
CA VAL A 476 -13.05 40.00 16.76
C VAL A 476 -14.09 39.06 16.14
N VAL A 477 -14.83 38.35 16.97
CA VAL A 477 -15.93 37.47 16.52
C VAL A 477 -17.26 38.24 16.53
N ASN A 478 -17.85 38.40 15.35
CA ASN A 478 -19.13 39.07 15.13
C ASN A 478 -20.20 38.04 14.74
N ALA A 479 -21.36 38.08 15.39
CA ALA A 479 -22.50 37.22 15.07
C ALA A 479 -23.83 37.99 15.21
N PRO A 480 -24.89 37.64 14.45
CA PRO A 480 -26.19 38.31 14.54
C PRO A 480 -26.83 38.12 15.92
N ALA A 481 -27.72 39.04 16.31
CA ALA A 481 -28.42 39.00 17.60
C ALA A 481 -29.20 37.69 17.87
N SER A 482 -29.63 36.99 16.81
CA SER A 482 -30.22 35.65 16.88
C SER A 482 -29.25 34.59 17.40
N ALA A 483 -27.95 34.80 17.23
CA ALA A 483 -26.88 33.95 17.75
C ALA A 483 -26.40 34.36 19.16
N VAL A 484 -26.68 35.60 19.58
CA VAL A 484 -26.19 36.18 20.85
C VAL A 484 -26.70 35.46 22.10
N LYS A 485 -27.88 34.81 22.05
CA LYS A 485 -28.40 34.01 23.19
C LYS A 485 -27.48 32.84 23.59
N ARG A 486 -26.62 32.35 22.68
CA ARG A 486 -25.61 31.31 22.93
C ARG A 486 -24.19 31.89 23.14
N MET A 487 -24.02 33.19 22.93
CA MET A 487 -22.75 33.92 23.04
C MET A 487 -22.58 34.63 24.40
N ASP A 488 -23.63 34.79 25.20
CA ASP A 488 -23.50 35.34 26.57
C ASP A 488 -22.86 34.34 27.56
N THR A 489 -23.01 33.02 27.31
CA THR A 489 -22.25 31.95 27.98
C THR A 489 -20.74 32.04 27.74
N TRP A 490 -20.30 32.72 26.66
CA TRP A 490 -18.88 32.94 26.34
C TRP A 490 -18.24 34.01 27.23
N LYS A 491 -18.94 35.11 27.53
CA LYS A 491 -18.41 36.15 28.45
C LYS A 491 -18.45 35.71 29.92
N GLU A 492 -19.51 34.98 30.32
CA GLU A 492 -19.64 34.55 31.70
C GLU A 492 -18.60 33.49 32.10
N ASN A 493 -18.22 32.57 31.22
CA ASN A 493 -17.21 31.54 31.52
C ASN A 493 -15.77 32.11 31.49
N ALA A 494 -15.45 33.00 30.53
CA ALA A 494 -14.16 33.70 30.51
C ALA A 494 -13.94 34.61 31.75
N SER A 495 -15.02 35.10 32.37
CA SER A 495 -14.94 35.91 33.60
C SER A 495 -14.87 35.10 34.91
N LYS A 496 -15.02 33.77 34.85
CA LYS A 496 -15.03 32.87 36.03
C LYS A 496 -13.76 32.03 36.19
N ALA A 497 -12.80 32.11 35.28
CA ALA A 497 -11.49 31.48 35.43
C ALA A 497 -10.61 32.30 36.39
N GLU A 498 -10.46 31.84 37.64
CA GLU A 498 -9.49 32.41 38.58
C GLU A 498 -8.04 32.12 38.14
N PRO A 499 -7.08 33.04 38.36
CA PRO A 499 -5.70 32.81 38.01
C PRO A 499 -5.05 31.84 39.01
N GLY A 500 -4.77 30.63 38.54
CA GLY A 500 -3.79 29.73 39.15
C GLY A 500 -4.37 28.50 39.83
N LYS A 501 -4.20 27.36 39.15
CA LYS A 501 -3.59 26.15 39.73
C LYS A 501 -3.23 25.18 38.62
N GLU A 502 -1.92 25.01 38.45
CA GLU A 502 -1.32 24.01 37.57
C GLU A 502 -1.83 22.61 37.91
N SER A 503 -2.17 21.83 36.87
CA SER A 503 -1.94 20.39 36.89
C SER A 503 -1.13 20.02 35.66
N SER A 504 0.15 19.78 35.90
CA SER A 504 1.15 19.28 34.98
C SER A 504 0.71 17.99 34.28
N THR A 505 0.77 17.98 32.94
CA THR A 505 1.57 16.98 32.22
C THR A 505 2.21 17.68 31.02
N SER A 506 3.52 17.50 30.95
CA SER A 506 4.48 18.22 30.13
C SER A 506 4.49 17.76 28.66
N ALA A 507 4.59 18.72 27.74
CA ALA A 507 5.55 18.67 26.65
C ALA A 507 5.80 20.10 26.11
N SER A 508 6.79 20.78 26.71
CA SER A 508 7.63 21.75 25.99
C SER A 508 8.51 20.96 24.99
N SER A 509 8.99 21.47 23.87
CA SER A 509 9.69 22.76 23.71
C SER A 509 10.05 23.01 22.24
N ASP A 510 10.18 24.31 21.93
CA ASP A 510 11.13 24.95 21.01
C ASP A 510 11.04 24.74 19.49
N PHE A 511 10.61 25.83 18.84
CA PHE A 511 11.06 26.25 17.52
C PHE A 511 12.42 26.97 17.67
N GLY A 512 13.45 26.55 16.93
CA GLY A 512 14.71 27.30 16.85
C GLY A 512 15.85 26.64 16.06
N GLU A 513 16.05 27.15 14.84
CA GLU A 513 17.27 27.20 14.01
C GLU A 513 17.89 25.93 13.37
N GLU A 514 18.35 26.17 12.14
CA GLU A 514 18.90 25.30 11.11
C GLU A 514 19.90 24.22 11.58
N ARG A 515 19.72 23.00 11.05
CA ARG A 515 20.78 22.09 10.57
C ARG A 515 20.17 20.99 9.71
N GLU A 516 20.66 20.87 8.46
CA GLU A 516 20.44 19.70 7.59
C GLU A 516 20.88 18.41 8.29
N VAL A 517 19.98 17.44 8.47
CA VAL A 517 20.30 16.00 8.63
C VAL A 517 19.04 15.13 8.34
N PRO A 518 19.23 13.88 7.86
CA PRO A 518 18.40 13.23 6.84
C PRO A 518 17.23 12.39 7.41
N TYR A 519 16.14 12.31 6.64
CA TYR A 519 14.99 11.45 6.91
C TYR A 519 15.29 9.98 6.58
N TYR A 520 15.49 9.15 7.62
CA TYR A 520 15.22 7.71 7.61
C TYR A 520 14.82 7.29 9.03
N TRP A 521 13.63 6.72 9.18
CA TRP A 521 13.30 5.43 9.85
C TRP A 521 11.85 5.37 10.35
N THR A 522 11.31 4.19 10.07
CA THR A 522 9.99 3.59 10.27
C THR A 522 9.77 3.01 11.67
N SER A 523 8.51 2.88 12.11
CA SER A 523 7.89 1.71 12.80
C SER A 523 6.40 2.06 13.08
N ALA A 524 5.34 1.33 12.66
CA ALA A 524 4.90 -0.06 12.96
C ALA A 524 4.73 -0.26 14.48
N LEU A 525 3.60 -0.59 15.13
CA LEU A 525 2.37 -1.40 14.96
C LEU A 525 1.34 -0.89 16.01
N THR A 526 0.04 -1.25 16.12
CA THR A 526 -0.64 -2.56 16.05
C THR A 526 -2.15 -2.39 15.87
N GLY A 527 -2.76 -3.34 15.14
CA GLY A 527 -4.20 -3.60 15.12
C GLY A 527 -4.54 -4.68 14.09
N ASP A 528 -3.93 -5.87 14.19
CA ASP A 528 -4.30 -7.05 13.40
C ASP A 528 -5.67 -7.58 13.86
N GLU A 529 -6.62 -7.78 12.94
CA GLU A 529 -7.54 -8.93 12.98
C GLU A 529 -8.17 -9.24 11.59
N TYR A 530 -8.05 -10.52 11.18
CA TYR A 530 -8.78 -11.28 10.14
C TYR A 530 -8.66 -10.93 8.63
N VAL A 531 -7.98 -11.82 7.88
CA VAL A 531 -8.06 -11.94 6.40
C VAL A 531 -8.52 -13.34 5.99
N GLY A 532 -9.79 -13.46 5.59
CA GLY A 532 -10.36 -14.59 4.83
C GLY A 532 -10.23 -14.40 3.33
N GLU A 533 -10.34 -15.48 2.54
CA GLU A 533 -10.26 -15.47 1.08
C GLU A 533 -11.51 -14.83 0.45
N GLY A 534 -11.30 -13.97 -0.54
CA GLY A 534 -12.34 -13.22 -1.26
C GLY A 534 -11.90 -11.77 -1.42
N ARG A 535 -11.99 -11.20 -2.63
CA ARG A 535 -11.65 -9.79 -2.89
C ARG A 535 -12.45 -8.90 -1.91
N LEU A 536 -11.75 -8.33 -0.95
CA LEU A 536 -12.30 -7.40 0.03
C LEU A 536 -12.31 -6.02 -0.62
N ALA A 537 -13.49 -5.44 -0.78
CA ALA A 537 -13.59 -4.00 -1.01
C ALA A 537 -13.30 -3.30 0.32
N ASP A 538 -12.47 -2.27 0.29
CA ASP A 538 -12.26 -1.41 1.45
C ASP A 538 -13.59 -0.75 1.84
N VAL A 539 -14.06 -1.07 3.05
CA VAL A 539 -15.21 -0.44 3.68
C VAL A 539 -14.68 0.51 4.74
N VAL A 540 -14.78 1.82 4.48
CA VAL A 540 -14.49 2.85 5.49
C VAL A 540 -15.80 3.20 6.19
N LEU A 541 -15.87 2.96 7.49
CA LEU A 541 -16.97 3.42 8.35
C LEU A 541 -16.50 4.69 9.07
N LEU A 542 -17.24 5.77 8.89
CA LEU A 542 -17.06 7.00 9.67
C LEU A 542 -18.23 7.10 10.65
N PHE A 543 -17.92 7.25 11.93
CA PHE A 543 -18.90 7.55 12.97
C PHE A 543 -18.70 9.01 13.40
N ASP A 544 -19.65 9.89 13.05
CA ASP A 544 -19.80 11.20 13.69
C ASP A 544 -21.26 11.70 13.56
N ASP A 545 -21.81 12.19 14.67
CA ASP A 545 -23.04 13.00 14.79
C ASP A 545 -24.18 12.77 13.78
N ASN A 546 -24.78 11.58 13.82
CA ASN A 546 -26.03 11.18 13.14
C ASN A 546 -25.98 10.83 11.64
N ILE A 547 -24.79 10.61 11.05
CA ILE A 547 -24.71 10.14 9.65
C ILE A 547 -23.83 8.89 9.54
N LEU A 548 -24.40 7.82 8.96
CA LEU A 548 -23.67 6.62 8.55
C LEU A 548 -23.42 6.68 7.04
N SER A 549 -22.15 6.64 6.63
CA SER A 549 -21.76 6.50 5.21
C SER A 549 -20.99 5.20 5.01
N VAL A 550 -21.37 4.42 3.99
CA VAL A 550 -20.67 3.19 3.58
C VAL A 550 -20.23 3.36 2.12
N LYS A 551 -18.94 3.13 1.85
CA LYS A 551 -18.36 3.22 0.51
C LYS A 551 -17.74 1.88 0.12
N ILE A 552 -17.90 1.49 -1.15
CA ILE A 552 -17.26 0.33 -1.78
C ILE A 552 -16.78 0.79 -3.17
N ASN A 553 -15.51 0.56 -3.50
CA ASN A 553 -14.89 0.91 -4.80
C ASN A 553 -15.09 2.39 -5.21
N GLY A 554 -14.97 3.32 -4.25
CA GLY A 554 -14.99 4.75 -4.53
C GLY A 554 -16.34 5.38 -4.87
N ARG A 555 -17.45 4.61 -4.86
CA ARG A 555 -18.82 5.16 -4.96
C ARG A 555 -19.51 5.22 -3.61
N GLU A 556 -20.10 6.38 -3.32
CA GLU A 556 -20.95 6.60 -2.16
C GLU A 556 -22.33 5.95 -2.41
N LEU A 557 -22.67 4.93 -1.63
CA LEU A 557 -23.92 4.19 -1.76
C LEU A 557 -24.98 4.60 -0.74
N LEU A 558 -24.61 5.36 0.29
CA LEU A 558 -25.48 5.65 1.42
C LEU A 558 -25.16 7.01 2.05
N THR A 559 -26.18 7.86 2.17
CA THR A 559 -26.26 8.91 3.20
C THR A 559 -27.52 8.62 3.99
N VAL A 560 -27.39 8.13 5.24
CA VAL A 560 -28.55 8.03 6.14
C VAL A 560 -28.61 9.29 6.97
N ASN A 561 -29.62 10.13 6.71
CA ASN A 561 -30.09 11.06 7.72
C ASN A 561 -31.10 10.31 8.58
N TYR A 562 -30.84 10.20 9.87
CA TYR A 562 -31.92 9.94 10.81
C TYR A 562 -32.29 11.24 11.52
N GLU A 563 -33.57 11.58 11.50
CA GLU A 563 -34.13 12.51 12.48
C GLU A 563 -34.60 11.66 13.65
N ALA A 564 -33.86 11.70 14.76
CA ALA A 564 -34.42 11.25 16.02
C ALA A 564 -35.44 12.31 16.47
N ASP A 565 -36.74 12.02 16.30
CA ASP A 565 -37.75 12.73 17.11
C ASP A 565 -37.48 12.33 18.57
N MET A 566 -36.77 13.21 19.29
CA MET A 566 -36.39 12.97 20.69
C MET A 566 -37.61 12.94 21.64
N ASN A 567 -38.84 13.16 21.12
CA ASN A 567 -40.07 13.07 21.90
C ASN A 567 -40.91 11.81 21.63
N ALA A 568 -40.50 10.89 20.74
CA ALA A 568 -41.20 9.62 20.49
C ALA A 568 -40.61 8.44 21.31
N ASP A 569 -41.48 7.52 21.75
CA ASP A 569 -41.13 6.33 22.54
C ASP A 569 -40.13 5.44 21.75
N PRO A 570 -39.06 4.91 22.37
CA PRO A 570 -37.97 4.22 21.66
C PRO A 570 -38.39 2.97 20.87
N GLU A 571 -39.47 2.29 21.28
CA GLU A 571 -39.96 1.03 20.69
C GLU A 571 -40.64 1.20 19.31
N ASP A 572 -40.99 2.44 18.91
CA ASP A 572 -41.75 2.71 17.68
C ASP A 572 -40.91 3.36 16.54
N ARG A 573 -39.58 3.38 16.68
CA ARG A 573 -38.68 4.03 15.71
C ARG A 573 -38.51 3.18 14.44
N ILE A 574 -39.35 3.41 13.44
CA ILE A 574 -39.26 2.75 12.13
C ILE A 574 -38.35 3.55 11.19
N VAL A 575 -37.20 2.98 10.79
CA VAL A 575 -36.36 3.50 9.71
C VAL A 575 -36.80 2.85 8.39
N THR A 576 -37.18 3.65 7.40
CA THR A 576 -37.52 3.15 6.06
C THR A 576 -36.58 3.77 5.04
N THR A 577 -35.83 2.95 4.29
CA THR A 577 -34.93 3.41 3.22
C THR A 577 -35.42 2.93 1.85
N LYS A 578 -35.10 3.66 0.77
CA LYS A 578 -35.38 3.27 -0.61
C LYS A 578 -34.09 3.20 -1.43
N GLY A 579 -33.71 1.99 -1.85
CA GLY A 579 -32.91 1.70 -3.05
C GLY A 579 -31.40 1.51 -2.85
N PHE A 580 -30.88 0.35 -3.28
CA PHE A 580 -29.45 0.00 -3.37
C PHE A 580 -29.16 -0.81 -4.64
N PHE A 581 -27.89 -0.81 -5.10
CA PHE A 581 -27.37 -1.69 -6.14
C PHE A 581 -26.07 -2.37 -5.68
N CYS A 582 -25.98 -3.70 -5.81
CA CYS A 582 -24.71 -4.43 -5.77
C CYS A 582 -24.58 -5.34 -7.00
N ARG A 583 -23.38 -5.89 -7.24
CA ARG A 583 -22.99 -6.62 -8.46
C ARG A 583 -23.93 -7.78 -8.84
N ASP A 584 -24.72 -8.31 -7.91
CA ASP A 584 -25.59 -9.48 -8.11
C ASP A 584 -27.09 -9.27 -7.77
N GLY A 585 -27.57 -8.07 -7.42
CA GLY A 585 -29.00 -7.84 -7.15
C GLY A 585 -29.40 -6.60 -6.34
N TRP A 586 -30.68 -6.53 -5.96
CA TRP A 586 -31.35 -5.41 -5.25
C TRP A 586 -31.60 -5.78 -3.77
N ILE A 587 -31.32 -4.87 -2.83
CA ILE A 587 -31.72 -5.02 -1.42
C ILE A 587 -32.97 -4.16 -1.18
N GLU A 588 -34.10 -4.79 -0.87
CA GLU A 588 -35.40 -4.11 -0.79
C GLU A 588 -35.77 -3.62 0.63
N LYS A 589 -35.18 -4.17 1.70
CA LYS A 589 -35.49 -3.78 3.08
C LYS A 589 -34.36 -4.11 4.07
N LEU A 590 -34.06 -3.18 4.97
CA LEU A 590 -33.30 -3.42 6.21
C LEU A 590 -34.23 -3.15 7.39
N SER A 591 -34.19 -3.99 8.42
CA SER A 591 -34.95 -3.80 9.67
C SER A 591 -34.05 -4.11 10.86
N TYR A 592 -34.17 -3.34 11.94
CA TYR A 592 -33.43 -3.51 13.19
C TYR A 592 -34.42 -3.78 14.33
N ASP A 593 -34.06 -4.64 15.27
CA ASP A 593 -34.84 -4.93 16.48
C ASP A 593 -33.95 -4.62 17.71
N THR A 594 -34.28 -3.58 18.48
CA THR A 594 -33.52 -3.17 19.68
C THR A 594 -33.93 -4.02 20.87
N GLY A 595 -33.33 -5.21 21.04
CA GLY A 595 -33.35 -5.95 22.30
C GLY A 595 -31.98 -5.87 22.97
N PHE A 596 -31.81 -5.06 24.02
CA PHE A 596 -30.55 -4.97 24.76
C PHE A 596 -30.08 -6.37 25.22
N TYR A 597 -28.91 -6.86 24.75
CA TYR A 597 -27.83 -7.52 25.52
C TYR A 597 -26.78 -8.17 24.58
N SER A 598 -25.59 -7.56 24.52
CA SER A 598 -24.23 -8.11 24.36
C SER A 598 -23.86 -9.20 23.33
N ASP A 599 -24.64 -9.53 22.29
CA ASP A 599 -24.19 -10.32 21.13
C ASP A 599 -25.16 -10.09 19.93
N ASP A 600 -25.31 -8.84 19.48
CA ASP A 600 -26.32 -8.50 18.49
C ASP A 600 -25.93 -8.94 17.07
N ILE A 601 -26.77 -9.78 16.46
CA ILE A 601 -26.74 -10.14 15.04
C ILE A 601 -27.76 -9.27 14.30
N LEU A 602 -27.30 -8.31 13.51
CA LEU A 602 -28.15 -7.59 12.55
C LEU A 602 -28.57 -8.59 11.46
N THR A 603 -29.83 -8.59 11.03
CA THR A 603 -30.30 -9.47 9.95
C THR A 603 -30.93 -8.65 8.82
N GLY A 604 -30.62 -9.01 7.57
CA GLY A 604 -31.18 -8.38 6.38
C GLY A 604 -31.52 -9.41 5.31
N THR A 605 -32.38 -9.07 4.35
CA THR A 605 -32.74 -9.97 3.24
C THR A 605 -32.20 -9.40 1.92
N LEU A 606 -31.29 -10.14 1.29
CA LEU A 606 -30.77 -9.84 -0.05
C LEU A 606 -31.67 -10.49 -1.10
N THR A 607 -32.12 -9.72 -2.09
CA THR A 607 -32.86 -10.28 -3.25
C THR A 607 -31.97 -10.23 -4.50
N LYS A 608 -31.59 -11.39 -5.02
CA LYS A 608 -30.72 -11.51 -6.19
C LYS A 608 -31.48 -11.13 -7.47
N ALA A 609 -30.74 -10.82 -8.53
CA ALA A 609 -31.31 -10.39 -9.82
C ALA A 609 -32.25 -11.44 -10.46
N ASP A 610 -32.17 -12.71 -10.05
CA ASP A 610 -33.04 -13.81 -10.49
C ASP A 610 -34.32 -13.97 -9.64
N GLY A 611 -34.52 -13.10 -8.63
CA GLY A 611 -35.67 -13.10 -7.74
C GLY A 611 -35.57 -14.04 -6.55
N SER A 612 -34.45 -14.74 -6.38
CA SER A 612 -34.17 -15.52 -5.17
C SER A 612 -33.76 -14.61 -4.00
N THR A 613 -34.09 -15.02 -2.77
CA THR A 613 -33.81 -14.24 -1.56
C THR A 613 -32.90 -15.00 -0.61
N GLU A 614 -31.92 -14.33 0.00
CA GLU A 614 -31.02 -14.88 1.02
C GLU A 614 -30.98 -14.00 2.26
N GLU A 615 -30.86 -14.63 3.42
CA GLU A 615 -30.76 -13.95 4.72
C GLU A 615 -29.29 -13.67 5.03
N VAL A 616 -28.98 -12.44 5.42
CA VAL A 616 -27.61 -11.96 5.65
C VAL A 616 -27.48 -11.53 7.11
N HIS A 617 -26.48 -12.05 7.80
CA HIS A 617 -26.21 -11.79 9.21
C HIS A 617 -25.00 -10.87 9.38
N PHE A 618 -25.15 -9.76 10.11
CA PHE A 618 -24.07 -8.83 10.45
C PHE A 618 -23.75 -8.99 11.94
N HIS A 619 -22.48 -9.17 12.28
CA HIS A 619 -22.06 -9.35 13.67
C HIS A 619 -21.36 -8.07 14.16
N THR A 620 -21.74 -7.56 15.32
CA THR A 620 -21.07 -6.41 15.95
C THR A 620 -19.92 -6.90 16.83
N GLY A 621 -18.68 -6.56 16.50
CA GLY A 621 -17.54 -6.69 17.42
C GLY A 621 -17.52 -5.51 18.40
N SER A 622 -16.95 -5.71 19.59
CA SER A 622 -17.01 -4.79 20.74
C SER A 622 -16.76 -3.30 20.44
N GLU A 623 -17.66 -2.48 21.01
CA GLU A 623 -17.76 -1.02 21.20
C GLU A 623 -17.19 0.00 20.19
N GLU A 624 -16.27 -0.31 19.29
CA GLU A 624 -15.70 0.71 18.37
C GLU A 624 -15.44 0.23 16.92
N SER A 625 -15.95 -0.93 16.50
CA SER A 625 -15.82 -1.37 15.10
C SER A 625 -16.93 -2.34 14.63
N LEU A 626 -17.61 -1.98 13.54
CA LEU A 626 -18.54 -2.86 12.83
C LEU A 626 -17.79 -3.55 11.67
N TYR A 627 -17.74 -4.88 11.67
CA TYR A 627 -17.16 -5.65 10.56
C TYR A 627 -18.29 -6.22 9.68
N ILE A 628 -18.23 -5.98 8.37
CA ILE A 628 -19.16 -6.57 7.40
C ILE A 628 -18.54 -7.84 6.82
N ARG A 629 -19.11 -9.00 7.15
CA ARG A 629 -18.74 -10.28 6.55
C ARG A 629 -19.89 -10.75 5.66
N LEU A 630 -19.72 -10.62 4.34
CA LEU A 630 -20.60 -11.27 3.37
C LEU A 630 -20.10 -12.71 3.18
N GLU A 631 -20.80 -13.68 3.76
CA GLU A 631 -20.55 -15.09 3.45
C GLU A 631 -21.18 -15.42 2.08
N ALA A 632 -20.43 -16.12 1.24
CA ALA A 632 -20.82 -16.54 -0.11
C ALA A 632 -21.65 -17.83 -0.09
#